data_AF-A0A3D2VLX7-F1
#
_entry.id   AF-A0A3D2VLX7-F1
#
_cell.length_a   1.000
_cell.length_b   1.000
_cell.length_c   1.000
_cell.angle_alpha   90.00
_cell.angle_beta   90.00
_cell.angle_gamma   90.00
#
_symmetry.space_group_name_H-M   'P 1'
#
loop_
_entity.id
_entity.type
_entity.pdbx_description
1 polymer ?
#
loop_
_entity_poly.entity_id
_entity_poly.type
_entity_poly.pdbx_seq_one_letter_code
_entity_poly.pdbx_strand_id
1 'polypeptide(L)'
;MAVQPEGRRLLRIEARNTEVPIERKPEWIKTRLRTGPQYLELVGLVRDEGLHTVCQEAGCPNIYECWEDREATFLIGGDQCTRRCDFCQIDTGRPQPLDTDEPRRVAESVRTMGLRYATVTGVARDDLADQGAWLYAETIRQIHQLNPDCGVEILIPDFSGEPDLLREVFAASPEVLAHNLETVPRIFKRIRPAFRYERSLGVISAARDAGLTVSATTTVDVDALLHDDPDVLVELIGGTTVARTLVERALGRGIRVVTANKALLATRGNEIFAAARGQGVMVAFEAAVAGGIPIIKALREGLTANRIEWIAGIINGTSNFILSEMRAKGSSFEDVLKEAQRLGYAEADPTFDIEGIDAAHKLSIIAAISFGIPMQFSHAYTEGITKLTAADIKYAEELGYRIKLL
;
A
#
# COMPACT_ATOMS: atom_id res chain seq x y z
N MET A 1 -20.59 5.99 8.15
CA MET A 1 -20.80 7.44 8.41
C MET A 1 -19.50 7.95 8.99
N ALA A 2 -18.94 9.06 8.50
CA ALA A 2 -17.79 9.65 9.16
C ALA A 2 -18.22 10.11 10.56
N VAL A 3 -17.45 9.76 11.57
CA VAL A 3 -17.63 10.27 12.94
C VAL A 3 -17.54 11.78 12.84
N GLN A 4 -18.66 12.47 13.05
CA GLN A 4 -18.65 13.92 13.11
C GLN A 4 -17.85 14.33 14.35
N PRO A 5 -17.01 15.38 14.29
CA PRO A 5 -16.33 15.86 15.47
C PRO A 5 -17.40 16.27 16.50
N GLU A 6 -17.46 15.55 17.62
CA GLU A 6 -18.42 15.74 18.71
C GLU A 6 -18.15 17.06 19.47
N GLY A 7 -18.23 18.20 18.77
CA GLY A 7 -18.00 19.53 19.35
C GLY A 7 -16.53 19.87 19.67
N ARG A 8 -15.58 18.98 19.41
CA ARG A 8 -14.14 19.26 19.65
C ARG A 8 -13.57 20.22 18.59
N ARG A 9 -12.66 21.11 19.02
CA ARG A 9 -11.92 21.99 18.11
C ARG A 9 -11.00 21.16 17.22
N LEU A 10 -11.26 21.17 15.91
CA LEU A 10 -10.43 20.52 14.92
C LEU A 10 -9.02 21.14 14.89
N LEU A 11 -7.99 20.29 14.83
CA LEU A 11 -6.63 20.71 14.52
C LEU A 11 -6.56 21.30 13.12
N ARG A 12 -5.57 22.15 12.85
CA ARG A 12 -5.39 22.85 11.58
C ARG A 12 -5.44 21.93 10.35
N ILE A 13 -4.89 20.72 10.47
CA ILE A 13 -4.86 19.74 9.37
C ILE A 13 -6.24 19.08 9.18
N GLU A 14 -6.97 18.75 10.25
CA GLU A 14 -8.34 18.22 10.15
C GLU A 14 -9.27 19.22 9.47
N ALA A 15 -9.22 20.48 9.90
CA ALA A 15 -10.06 21.53 9.34
C ALA A 15 -9.83 21.69 7.84
N ARG A 16 -8.56 21.66 7.40
CA ARG A 16 -8.21 21.68 5.97
C ARG A 16 -8.69 20.41 5.25
N ASN A 17 -8.55 19.23 5.85
CA ASN A 17 -8.97 17.98 5.22
C ASN A 17 -10.50 17.92 5.07
N THR A 18 -11.27 18.51 5.98
CA THR A 18 -12.74 18.61 5.87
C THR A 18 -13.22 19.54 4.76
N GLU A 19 -12.36 20.40 4.20
CA GLU A 19 -12.68 21.19 3.01
C GLU A 19 -12.79 20.33 1.74
N VAL A 20 -12.22 19.12 1.75
CA VAL A 20 -12.33 18.15 0.65
C VAL A 20 -13.50 17.20 0.95
N PRO A 21 -14.55 17.15 0.09
CA PRO A 21 -15.69 16.28 0.31
C PRO A 21 -15.28 14.81 0.28
N ILE A 22 -15.92 13.99 1.12
CA ILE A 22 -15.68 12.55 1.16
C ILE A 22 -16.08 11.94 -0.20
N GLU A 23 -15.13 11.31 -0.86
CA GLU A 23 -15.36 10.63 -2.14
C GLU A 23 -16.29 9.43 -1.98
N ARG A 24 -17.15 9.20 -2.98
CA ARG A 24 -17.95 7.98 -3.03
C ARG A 24 -17.01 6.80 -3.30
N LYS A 25 -17.00 5.83 -2.37
CA LYS A 25 -16.24 4.59 -2.56
C LYS A 25 -16.65 3.90 -3.86
N PRO A 26 -15.71 3.36 -4.66
CA PRO A 26 -16.01 2.59 -5.86
C PRO A 26 -16.89 1.36 -5.57
N GLU A 27 -17.68 0.92 -6.55
CA GLU A 27 -18.66 -0.17 -6.38
C GLU A 27 -18.06 -1.54 -6.04
N TRP A 28 -16.76 -1.73 -6.24
CA TRP A 28 -16.03 -2.95 -5.90
C TRP A 28 -15.49 -2.98 -4.46
N ILE A 29 -15.43 -1.83 -3.77
CA ILE A 29 -15.04 -1.77 -2.35
C ILE A 29 -16.29 -2.03 -1.50
N LYS A 30 -16.56 -3.31 -1.25
CA LYS A 30 -17.70 -3.80 -0.47
C LYS A 30 -17.21 -4.76 0.61
N THR A 31 -17.77 -4.61 1.81
CA THR A 31 -17.57 -5.57 2.90
C THR A 31 -18.60 -6.68 2.78
N ARG A 32 -18.18 -7.94 2.90
CA ARG A 32 -19.08 -9.07 3.03
C ARG A 32 -19.45 -9.23 4.50
N LEU A 33 -20.66 -8.83 4.86
CA LEU A 33 -21.15 -9.01 6.23
C LEU A 33 -21.30 -10.52 6.53
N ARG A 34 -20.55 -10.99 7.52
CA ARG A 34 -20.68 -12.32 8.12
C ARG A 34 -20.75 -12.14 9.63
N THR A 35 -21.87 -12.49 10.23
CA THR A 35 -22.07 -12.42 11.68
C THR A 35 -22.41 -13.82 12.17
N GLY A 36 -21.47 -14.75 12.00
CA GLY A 36 -21.65 -16.11 12.45
C GLY A 36 -21.32 -16.27 13.94
N PRO A 37 -21.34 -17.51 14.44
CA PRO A 37 -21.23 -17.78 15.87
C PRO A 37 -19.85 -17.38 16.43
N GLN A 38 -18.77 -17.54 15.65
CA GLN A 38 -17.41 -17.15 16.07
C GLN A 38 -17.31 -15.63 16.23
N TYR A 39 -17.85 -14.85 15.29
CA TYR A 39 -17.89 -13.40 15.42
C TYR A 39 -18.61 -12.95 16.71
N LEU A 40 -19.78 -13.51 17.00
CA LEU A 40 -20.57 -13.15 18.19
C LEU A 40 -19.88 -13.56 19.50
N GLU A 41 -19.21 -14.71 19.51
CA GLU A 41 -18.39 -15.19 20.62
C GLU A 41 -17.25 -14.20 20.91
N LEU A 42 -16.51 -13.77 19.88
CA LEU A 42 -15.45 -12.77 20.02
C LEU A 42 -15.96 -11.41 20.52
N VAL A 43 -17.10 -10.93 20.00
CA VAL A 43 -17.72 -9.68 20.49
C VAL A 43 -18.04 -9.77 21.98
N GLY A 44 -18.56 -10.91 22.43
CA GLY A 44 -18.83 -11.16 23.85
C GLY A 44 -17.55 -11.14 24.68
N LEU A 45 -16.54 -11.91 24.25
CA LEU A 45 -15.26 -12.04 24.96
C LEU A 45 -14.54 -10.69 25.13
N VAL A 46 -14.37 -9.94 24.05
CA VAL A 46 -13.66 -8.64 24.08
C VAL A 46 -14.35 -7.67 25.05
N ARG A 47 -15.69 -7.66 25.06
CA ARG A 47 -16.48 -6.82 25.96
C ARG A 47 -16.37 -7.27 27.41
N ASP A 48 -16.51 -8.57 27.66
CA ASP A 48 -16.60 -9.12 29.01
C ASP A 48 -15.22 -9.06 29.72
N GLU A 49 -14.12 -9.16 28.98
CA GLU A 49 -12.73 -9.02 29.48
C GLU A 49 -12.23 -7.57 29.52
N GLY A 50 -13.05 -6.59 29.10
CA GLY A 50 -12.69 -5.18 29.08
C GLY A 50 -11.46 -4.89 28.21
N LEU A 51 -11.38 -5.53 27.04
CA LEU A 51 -10.28 -5.37 26.09
C LEU A 51 -10.66 -4.46 24.93
N HIS A 52 -9.65 -3.89 24.28
CA HIS A 52 -9.79 -3.18 23.02
C HIS A 52 -9.18 -3.97 21.87
N THR A 53 -9.70 -3.79 20.66
CA THR A 53 -9.14 -4.38 19.44
C THR A 53 -8.98 -3.32 18.37
N VAL A 54 -7.89 -3.37 17.62
CA VAL A 54 -7.72 -2.46 16.46
C VAL A 54 -8.79 -2.71 15.41
N CYS A 55 -9.34 -3.93 15.37
CA CYS A 55 -10.45 -4.30 14.48
C CYS A 55 -11.67 -3.38 14.69
N GLN A 56 -11.97 -3.04 15.95
CA GLN A 56 -13.08 -2.16 16.32
C GLN A 56 -12.64 -0.69 16.28
N GLU A 57 -11.56 -0.33 16.99
CA GLU A 57 -11.17 1.06 17.21
C GLU A 57 -10.66 1.76 15.93
N ALA A 58 -10.07 1.02 14.99
CA ALA A 58 -9.65 1.56 13.70
C ALA A 58 -10.73 1.47 12.61
N GLY A 59 -11.92 0.95 12.94
CA GLY A 59 -13.03 0.79 11.99
C GLY A 59 -12.72 -0.18 10.85
N CYS A 60 -12.06 -1.30 11.14
CA CYS A 60 -11.57 -2.24 10.12
C CYS A 60 -12.73 -2.89 9.35
N PRO A 61 -12.78 -2.77 8.01
CA PRO A 61 -13.86 -3.37 7.22
C PRO A 61 -13.81 -4.89 7.17
N ASN A 62 -12.69 -5.52 7.59
CA ASN A 62 -12.49 -6.97 7.55
C ASN A 62 -12.90 -7.67 8.85
N ILE A 63 -13.39 -6.94 9.87
CA ILE A 63 -13.71 -7.50 11.19
C ILE A 63 -14.63 -8.74 11.12
N TYR A 64 -15.61 -8.74 10.22
CA TYR A 64 -16.55 -9.85 10.03
C TYR A 64 -15.93 -11.11 9.43
N GLU A 65 -14.85 -10.95 8.66
CA GLU A 65 -14.15 -12.07 8.04
C GLU A 65 -13.13 -12.63 9.03
N CYS A 66 -12.23 -11.77 9.52
CA CYS A 66 -11.17 -12.18 10.44
C CYS A 66 -11.72 -12.82 11.72
N TRP A 67 -12.72 -12.21 12.37
CA TRP A 67 -13.24 -12.76 13.63
C TRP A 67 -14.03 -14.05 13.41
N GLU A 68 -14.67 -14.22 12.25
CA GLU A 68 -15.32 -15.48 11.92
C GLU A 68 -14.29 -16.62 11.79
N ASP A 69 -13.10 -16.31 11.25
CA ASP A 69 -11.97 -17.23 11.13
C ASP A 69 -11.13 -17.33 12.43
N ARG A 70 -11.61 -16.73 13.53
CA ARG A 70 -10.92 -16.64 14.83
C ARG A 70 -9.54 -16.00 14.73
N GLU A 71 -9.44 -14.92 13.98
CA GLU A 71 -8.28 -14.04 13.92
C GLU A 71 -8.65 -12.69 14.53
N ALA A 72 -7.91 -12.24 15.54
CA ALA A 72 -8.10 -10.92 16.12
C ALA A 72 -6.76 -10.27 16.45
N THR A 73 -6.77 -8.95 16.39
CA THR A 73 -5.62 -8.13 16.78
C THR A 73 -5.99 -7.28 17.99
N PHE A 74 -5.36 -7.58 19.12
CA PHE A 74 -5.58 -6.87 20.39
C PHE A 74 -4.95 -5.49 20.35
N LEU A 75 -5.58 -4.51 21.01
CA LEU A 75 -5.08 -3.16 21.20
C LEU A 75 -4.84 -2.93 22.71
N ILE A 76 -3.57 -2.87 23.12
CA ILE A 76 -3.17 -2.64 24.51
C ILE A 76 -2.87 -1.17 24.79
N GLY A 77 -2.95 -0.78 26.07
CA GLY A 77 -2.69 0.58 26.53
C GLY A 77 -3.90 1.50 26.44
N GLY A 78 -5.09 0.94 26.19
CA GLY A 78 -6.35 1.65 26.01
C GLY A 78 -6.64 2.11 24.57
N ASP A 79 -7.68 2.94 24.44
CA ASP A 79 -8.21 3.48 23.18
C ASP A 79 -7.77 4.92 22.87
N GLN A 80 -7.11 5.59 23.82
CA GLN A 80 -6.59 6.95 23.65
C GLN A 80 -5.08 6.94 23.41
N CYS A 81 -4.66 7.44 22.25
CA CYS A 81 -3.25 7.56 21.86
C CYS A 81 -2.68 8.94 22.19
N THR A 82 -1.45 9.00 22.72
CA THR A 82 -0.74 10.27 22.96
C THR A 82 -0.26 10.94 21.66
N ARG A 83 -0.26 10.19 20.55
CA ARG A 83 0.18 10.64 19.24
C ARG A 83 -0.97 10.67 18.25
N ARG A 84 -0.75 11.40 17.17
CA ARG A 84 -1.73 11.54 16.10
C ARG A 84 -1.10 11.32 14.73
N CYS A 85 -1.71 10.42 13.96
CA CYS A 85 -1.40 10.18 12.56
C CYS A 85 -2.64 10.49 11.72
N ASP A 86 -2.47 11.16 10.57
CA ASP A 86 -3.60 11.67 9.77
C ASP A 86 -4.50 10.58 9.16
N PHE A 87 -4.00 9.35 9.04
CA PHE A 87 -4.77 8.20 8.55
C PHE A 87 -5.44 7.38 9.67
N CYS A 88 -4.99 7.56 10.92
CA CYS A 88 -5.38 6.69 12.02
C CYS A 88 -6.70 7.17 12.63
N GLN A 89 -7.62 6.24 12.89
CA GLN A 89 -8.93 6.54 13.49
C GLN A 89 -8.94 6.41 15.02
N ILE A 90 -7.91 5.82 15.62
CA ILE A 90 -7.77 5.75 17.08
C ILE A 90 -7.72 7.17 17.65
N ASP A 91 -8.47 7.39 18.73
CA ASP A 91 -8.61 8.71 19.31
C ASP A 91 -7.28 9.23 19.86
N THR A 92 -7.07 10.53 19.68
CA THR A 92 -5.94 11.23 20.29
C THR A 92 -6.43 11.91 21.56
N GLY A 93 -5.81 11.57 22.70
CA GLY A 93 -6.23 12.08 23.99
C GLY A 93 -5.23 11.82 25.10
N ARG A 94 -5.63 12.11 26.34
CA ARG A 94 -4.88 11.73 27.53
C ARG A 94 -5.29 10.29 27.90
N PRO A 95 -4.37 9.32 27.89
CA PRO A 95 -4.70 7.94 28.25
C PRO A 95 -5.14 7.83 29.72
N GLN A 96 -5.87 6.75 30.01
CA GLN A 96 -6.13 6.32 31.37
C GLN A 96 -4.84 5.86 32.07
N PRO A 97 -4.82 5.79 33.42
CA PRO A 97 -3.72 5.17 34.15
C PRO A 97 -3.38 3.79 33.58
N LEU A 98 -2.10 3.45 33.56
CA LEU A 98 -1.64 2.14 33.08
C LEU A 98 -2.34 1.01 33.85
N ASP A 99 -3.01 0.13 33.12
CA ASP A 99 -3.55 -1.10 33.67
C ASP A 99 -2.47 -2.19 33.62
N THR A 100 -2.01 -2.59 34.80
CA THR A 100 -0.97 -3.63 34.93
C THR A 100 -1.50 -5.06 34.83
N ASP A 101 -2.82 -5.25 34.84
CA ASP A 101 -3.49 -6.55 34.67
C ASP A 101 -3.91 -6.81 33.21
N GLU A 102 -3.88 -5.80 32.34
CA GLU A 102 -4.21 -5.91 30.91
C GLU A 102 -3.41 -7.04 30.19
N PRO A 103 -2.07 -7.19 30.39
CA PRO A 103 -1.30 -8.31 29.84
C PRO A 103 -1.89 -9.71 30.14
N ARG A 104 -2.34 -9.93 31.39
CA ARG A 104 -2.93 -11.21 31.81
C ARG A 104 -4.25 -11.46 31.10
N ARG A 105 -5.12 -10.45 31.00
CA ARG A 105 -6.42 -10.56 30.31
C ARG A 105 -6.27 -10.83 28.82
N VAL A 106 -5.29 -10.20 28.16
CA VAL A 106 -4.95 -10.52 26.76
C VAL A 106 -4.53 -11.99 26.63
N ALA A 107 -3.63 -12.47 27.49
CA ALA A 107 -3.19 -13.86 27.45
C ALA A 107 -4.34 -14.86 27.68
N GLU A 108 -5.24 -14.57 28.62
CA GLU A 108 -6.43 -15.39 28.88
C GLU A 108 -7.42 -15.38 27.72
N SER A 109 -7.54 -14.26 27.02
CA SER A 109 -8.37 -14.15 25.82
C SER A 109 -7.79 -14.96 24.66
N VAL A 110 -6.47 -14.87 24.43
CA VAL A 110 -5.75 -15.72 23.46
C VAL A 110 -6.02 -17.20 23.73
N ARG A 111 -5.96 -17.63 25.00
CA ARG A 111 -6.26 -19.01 25.42
C ARG A 111 -7.70 -19.40 25.15
N THR A 112 -8.63 -18.55 25.56
CA THR A 112 -10.08 -18.78 25.43
C THR A 112 -10.48 -18.91 23.97
N MET A 113 -9.86 -18.13 23.10
CA MET A 113 -10.08 -18.17 21.65
C MET A 113 -9.39 -19.35 20.97
N GLY A 114 -8.42 -19.99 21.63
CA GLY A 114 -7.65 -21.09 21.07
C GLY A 114 -6.77 -20.67 19.89
N LEU A 115 -6.20 -19.47 19.94
CA LEU A 115 -5.37 -18.94 18.86
C LEU A 115 -4.04 -19.70 18.78
N ARG A 116 -3.64 -20.07 17.56
CA ARG A 116 -2.28 -20.56 17.28
C ARG A 116 -1.30 -19.42 16.98
N TYR A 117 -1.83 -18.24 16.68
CA TYR A 117 -1.05 -17.04 16.40
C TYR A 117 -1.86 -15.82 16.85
N ALA A 118 -1.26 -14.96 17.68
CA ALA A 118 -1.89 -13.77 18.23
C ALA A 118 -1.13 -12.52 17.77
N THR A 119 -1.84 -11.59 17.14
CA THR A 119 -1.30 -10.27 16.82
C THR A 119 -1.70 -9.30 17.91
N VAL A 120 -0.74 -8.56 18.45
CA VAL A 120 -0.95 -7.53 19.47
C VAL A 120 -0.37 -6.22 18.96
N THR A 121 -1.13 -5.14 19.09
CA THR A 121 -0.65 -3.79 18.88
C THR A 121 -1.13 -2.91 20.04
N GLY A 122 -0.78 -1.64 20.04
CA GLY A 122 -1.20 -0.72 21.08
C GLY A 122 -1.08 0.73 20.65
N VAL A 123 -1.49 1.60 21.54
CA VAL A 123 -1.33 3.05 21.37
C VAL A 123 0.06 3.51 21.79
N ALA A 124 0.45 4.70 21.35
CA ALA A 124 1.61 5.38 21.92
C ALA A 124 1.25 5.90 23.32
N ARG A 125 2.17 5.69 24.28
CA ARG A 125 2.02 6.04 25.68
C ARG A 125 3.11 7.00 26.14
N ASP A 126 3.28 8.12 25.44
CA ASP A 126 4.27 9.15 25.78
C ASP A 126 4.01 9.80 27.17
N ASP A 127 2.87 9.51 27.81
CA ASP A 127 2.54 9.88 29.18
C ASP A 127 3.28 9.04 30.24
N LEU A 128 3.78 7.87 29.88
CA LEU A 128 4.55 6.97 30.74
C LEU A 128 6.05 7.21 30.59
N ALA A 129 6.80 7.03 31.69
CA ALA A 129 8.26 7.24 31.69
C ALA A 129 9.00 6.24 30.77
N ASP A 130 8.51 5.01 30.68
CA ASP A 130 9.02 3.95 29.81
C ASP A 130 8.30 3.92 28.44
N GLN A 131 7.45 4.92 28.16
CA GLN A 131 6.62 4.99 26.95
C GLN A 131 5.75 3.74 26.72
N GLY A 132 5.46 2.98 27.77
CA GLY A 132 4.70 1.72 27.73
C GLY A 132 5.52 0.48 27.35
N ALA A 133 6.85 0.55 27.25
CA ALA A 133 7.69 -0.60 26.87
C ALA A 133 7.44 -1.84 27.74
N TRP A 134 7.29 -1.66 29.06
CA TRP A 134 6.94 -2.75 29.97
C TRP A 134 5.62 -3.42 29.59
N LEU A 135 4.59 -2.65 29.24
CA LEU A 135 3.26 -3.17 28.90
C LEU A 135 3.31 -4.08 27.66
N TYR A 136 4.01 -3.65 26.61
CA TYR A 136 4.21 -4.45 25.40
C TYR A 136 4.99 -5.73 25.72
N ALA A 137 6.11 -5.60 26.44
CA ALA A 137 6.96 -6.74 26.79
C ALA A 137 6.23 -7.75 27.68
N GLU A 138 5.51 -7.27 28.68
CA GLU A 138 4.77 -8.12 29.62
C GLU A 138 3.59 -8.82 28.96
N THR A 139 2.92 -8.18 28.00
CA THR A 139 1.85 -8.83 27.22
C THR A 139 2.38 -10.03 26.46
N ILE A 140 3.54 -9.92 25.81
CA ILE A 140 4.18 -11.04 25.11
C ILE A 140 4.50 -12.18 26.10
N ARG A 141 5.14 -11.85 27.23
CA ARG A 141 5.51 -12.83 28.27
C ARG A 141 4.30 -13.58 28.81
N GLN A 142 3.21 -12.89 29.12
CA GLN A 142 1.98 -13.49 29.63
C GLN A 142 1.33 -14.40 28.58
N ILE A 143 1.32 -14.00 27.30
CA ILE A 143 0.79 -14.84 26.22
C ILE A 143 1.62 -16.13 26.10
N HIS A 144 2.95 -16.04 26.02
CA HIS A 144 3.80 -17.23 25.93
C HIS A 144 3.69 -18.13 27.17
N GLN A 145 3.59 -17.55 28.37
CA GLN A 145 3.46 -18.31 29.61
C GLN A 145 2.16 -19.11 29.65
N LEU A 146 1.04 -18.51 29.23
CA LEU A 146 -0.27 -19.12 29.30
C LEU A 146 -0.61 -19.97 28.06
N ASN A 147 0.02 -19.68 26.93
CA ASN A 147 -0.22 -20.25 25.61
C ASN A 147 1.11 -20.63 24.92
N PRO A 148 1.82 -21.67 25.39
CA PRO A 148 3.16 -21.99 24.91
C PRO A 148 3.23 -22.40 23.43
N ASP A 149 2.10 -22.80 22.83
CA ASP A 149 2.00 -23.17 21.42
C ASP A 149 1.51 -22.02 20.51
N CYS A 150 1.33 -20.81 21.07
CA CYS A 150 0.83 -19.64 20.34
C CYS A 150 1.99 -18.72 19.94
N GLY A 151 2.17 -18.48 18.65
CA GLY A 151 3.10 -17.46 18.17
C GLY A 151 2.56 -16.04 18.40
N VAL A 152 3.43 -15.08 18.68
CA VAL A 152 3.08 -13.70 18.96
C VAL A 152 3.72 -12.77 17.94
N GLU A 153 2.88 -12.00 17.25
CA GLU A 153 3.30 -10.84 16.48
C GLU A 153 3.00 -9.57 17.26
N ILE A 154 4.03 -8.77 17.54
CA ILE A 154 3.88 -7.49 18.25
C ILE A 154 4.12 -6.31 17.30
N LEU A 155 3.12 -5.46 17.10
CA LEU A 155 3.23 -4.21 16.34
C LEU A 155 3.38 -3.03 17.29
N ILE A 156 4.57 -2.45 17.31
CA ILE A 156 4.99 -1.46 18.30
C ILE A 156 5.04 -0.01 17.76
N PRO A 157 4.87 1.01 18.63
CA PRO A 157 5.34 2.37 18.36
C PRO A 157 6.87 2.41 18.31
N ASP A 158 7.45 3.59 18.11
CA ASP A 158 8.92 3.72 18.01
C ASP A 158 9.63 3.87 19.37
N PHE A 159 8.89 3.99 20.48
CA PHE A 159 9.41 4.31 21.83
C PHE A 159 10.41 5.49 21.83
N SER A 160 10.19 6.46 20.94
CA SER A 160 11.09 7.59 20.67
C SER A 160 12.50 7.20 20.22
N GLY A 161 12.71 5.94 19.85
CA GLY A 161 14.00 5.37 19.44
C GLY A 161 14.93 5.05 20.63
N GLU A 162 14.42 5.05 21.86
CA GLU A 162 15.24 4.82 23.05
C GLU A 162 15.72 3.36 23.13
N PRO A 163 17.05 3.10 23.09
CA PRO A 163 17.57 1.74 22.99
C PRO A 163 17.17 0.82 24.16
N ASP A 164 17.03 1.37 25.37
CA ASP A 164 16.73 0.59 26.57
C ASP A 164 15.29 0.08 26.55
N LEU A 165 14.37 0.94 26.12
CA LEU A 165 12.95 0.62 25.97
C LEU A 165 12.72 -0.41 24.85
N LEU A 166 13.41 -0.23 23.73
CA LEU A 166 13.39 -1.20 22.63
C LEU A 166 13.92 -2.57 23.08
N ARG A 167 15.06 -2.59 23.78
CA ARG A 167 15.66 -3.83 24.30
C ARG A 167 14.73 -4.56 25.26
N GLU A 168 13.97 -3.86 26.08
CA GLU A 168 13.01 -4.48 26.99
C GLU A 168 11.93 -5.28 26.23
N VAL A 169 11.36 -4.69 25.17
CA VAL A 169 10.38 -5.36 24.31
C VAL A 169 11.04 -6.49 23.52
N PHE A 170 12.24 -6.28 22.98
CA PHE A 170 12.96 -7.31 22.21
C PHE A 170 13.28 -8.54 23.06
N ALA A 171 13.64 -8.35 24.33
CA ALA A 171 13.95 -9.43 25.26
C ALA A 171 12.72 -10.32 25.57
N ALA A 172 11.50 -9.83 25.36
CA ALA A 172 10.30 -10.65 25.47
C ALA A 172 10.13 -11.66 24.32
N SER A 173 11.00 -11.59 23.29
CA SER A 173 11.17 -12.59 22.23
C SER A 173 9.89 -12.96 21.47
N PRO A 174 9.13 -11.98 20.92
CA PRO A 174 8.01 -12.29 20.03
C PRO A 174 8.50 -13.01 18.76
N GLU A 175 7.65 -13.88 18.20
CA GLU A 175 7.93 -14.57 16.93
C GLU A 175 8.11 -13.58 15.77
N VAL A 176 7.32 -12.50 15.75
CA VAL A 176 7.47 -11.39 14.78
C VAL A 176 7.38 -10.05 15.50
N LEU A 177 8.35 -9.18 15.23
CA LEU A 177 8.30 -7.77 15.62
C LEU A 177 7.98 -6.90 14.41
N ALA A 178 6.87 -6.17 14.49
CA ALA A 178 6.43 -5.23 13.47
C ALA A 178 6.58 -3.78 13.96
N HIS A 179 7.06 -2.91 13.07
CA HIS A 179 6.99 -1.46 13.23
C HIS A 179 6.73 -0.83 11.86
N ASN A 180 5.58 -0.21 11.69
CA ASN A 180 5.20 0.31 10.38
C ASN A 180 5.84 1.67 10.10
N LEU A 181 6.29 1.87 8.86
CA LEU A 181 6.63 3.21 8.32
C LEU A 181 5.39 3.94 7.81
N GLU A 182 4.44 3.21 7.25
CA GLU A 182 3.17 3.66 6.66
C GLU A 182 3.30 4.47 5.36
N THR A 183 4.33 5.29 5.23
CA THR A 183 4.46 6.18 4.07
C THR A 183 5.91 6.50 3.74
N VAL A 184 6.11 7.06 2.54
CA VAL A 184 7.41 7.51 2.02
C VAL A 184 7.94 8.77 2.75
N PRO A 185 9.27 8.99 2.78
CA PRO A 185 9.90 10.11 3.51
C PRO A 185 9.29 11.48 3.19
N ARG A 186 9.02 11.74 1.91
CA ARG A 186 8.54 13.03 1.39
C ARG A 186 7.28 13.55 2.08
N ILE A 187 6.35 12.66 2.45
CA ILE A 187 5.08 13.04 3.11
C ILE A 187 5.00 12.55 4.56
N PHE A 188 6.02 11.84 5.06
CA PHE A 188 6.01 11.22 6.38
C PHE A 188 5.75 12.23 7.51
N LYS A 189 6.48 13.35 7.54
CA LYS A 189 6.30 14.38 8.59
C LYS A 189 4.91 15.01 8.58
N ARG A 190 4.26 15.06 7.42
CA ARG A 190 2.88 15.58 7.29
C ARG A 190 1.88 14.59 7.90
N ILE A 191 2.05 13.30 7.60
CA ILE A 191 1.10 12.24 7.97
C ILE A 191 1.33 11.74 9.41
N ARG A 192 2.59 11.64 9.86
CA ARG A 192 3.01 11.10 11.17
C ARG A 192 3.95 12.08 11.88
N PRO A 193 3.47 13.27 12.31
CA PRO A 193 4.32 14.35 12.82
C PRO A 193 5.12 14.00 14.09
N ALA A 194 4.63 13.06 14.90
CA ALA A 194 5.29 12.59 16.12
C ALA A 194 6.39 11.53 15.88
N PHE A 195 6.50 11.03 14.64
CA PHE A 195 7.49 10.03 14.23
C PHE A 195 8.55 10.66 13.31
N ARG A 196 9.67 9.96 13.08
CA ARG A 196 10.66 10.29 12.05
C ARG A 196 10.94 9.05 11.21
N TYR A 197 11.01 9.21 9.89
CA TYR A 197 11.17 8.08 8.97
C TYR A 197 12.43 7.29 9.29
N GLU A 198 13.56 8.00 9.46
CA GLU A 198 14.86 7.43 9.76
C GLU A 198 14.89 6.74 11.14
N ARG A 199 14.14 7.28 12.11
CA ARG A 199 14.01 6.67 13.44
C ARG A 199 13.21 5.38 13.38
N SER A 200 12.09 5.38 12.68
CA SER A 200 11.28 4.17 12.45
C SER A 200 12.09 3.09 11.74
N LEU A 201 12.95 3.47 10.78
CA LEU A 201 13.91 2.55 10.17
C LEU A 201 14.96 2.01 11.17
N GLY A 202 15.44 2.87 12.07
CA GLY A 202 16.34 2.49 13.15
C GLY A 202 15.73 1.44 14.08
N VAL A 203 14.44 1.56 14.43
CA VAL A 203 13.70 0.58 15.25
C VAL A 203 13.68 -0.80 14.58
N ILE A 204 13.30 -0.84 13.30
CA ILE A 204 13.27 -2.08 12.51
C ILE A 204 14.68 -2.71 12.45
N SER A 205 15.70 -1.89 12.19
CA SER A 205 17.09 -2.35 12.11
C SER A 205 17.57 -2.91 13.45
N ALA A 206 17.25 -2.24 14.56
CA ALA A 206 17.62 -2.68 15.89
C ALA A 206 16.95 -4.01 16.30
N ALA A 207 15.68 -4.22 15.90
CA ALA A 207 14.98 -5.48 16.12
C ALA A 207 15.64 -6.65 15.35
N ARG A 208 16.00 -6.41 14.07
CA ARG A 208 16.76 -7.37 13.27
C ARG A 208 18.13 -7.67 13.87
N ASP A 209 18.86 -6.64 14.29
CA ASP A 209 20.20 -6.80 14.88
C ASP A 209 20.14 -7.55 16.24
N ALA A 210 18.98 -7.53 16.92
CA ALA A 210 18.68 -8.35 18.10
C ALA A 210 18.30 -9.81 17.77
N GLY A 211 18.26 -10.20 16.49
CA GLY A 211 17.94 -11.55 16.03
C GLY A 211 16.46 -11.87 15.91
N LEU A 212 15.57 -10.86 15.98
CA LEU A 212 14.13 -11.06 15.82
C LEU A 212 13.73 -11.07 14.34
N THR A 213 12.71 -11.86 14.02
CA THR A 213 12.04 -11.75 12.72
C THR A 213 11.31 -10.41 12.66
N VAL A 214 11.66 -9.56 11.71
CA VAL A 214 10.99 -8.28 11.47
C VAL A 214 10.02 -8.40 10.30
N SER A 215 8.82 -7.82 10.43
CA SER A 215 7.76 -7.92 9.40
C SER A 215 8.10 -7.20 8.08
N ALA A 216 9.08 -6.30 8.10
CA ALA A 216 9.64 -5.66 6.92
C ALA A 216 11.09 -5.27 7.17
N THR A 217 11.98 -5.50 6.22
CA THR A 217 13.33 -4.89 6.19
C THR A 217 13.39 -3.93 5.03
N THR A 218 13.91 -2.73 5.25
CA THR A 218 14.19 -1.79 4.16
C THR A 218 15.69 -1.64 3.97
N THR A 219 16.11 -1.61 2.72
CA THR A 219 17.50 -1.36 2.36
C THR A 219 17.55 -0.41 1.17
N VAL A 220 18.58 0.43 1.14
CA VAL A 220 18.95 1.21 -0.06
C VAL A 220 19.96 0.45 -0.92
N ASP A 221 20.53 -0.62 -0.38
CA ASP A 221 21.38 -1.55 -1.11
C ASP A 221 20.51 -2.53 -1.89
N VAL A 222 20.52 -2.34 -3.21
CA VAL A 222 19.80 -3.18 -4.17
C VAL A 222 20.31 -4.63 -4.13
N ASP A 223 21.58 -4.85 -3.79
CA ASP A 223 22.17 -6.20 -3.72
C ASP A 223 21.73 -6.95 -2.46
N ALA A 224 21.59 -6.22 -1.35
CA ALA A 224 21.01 -6.76 -0.13
C ALA A 224 19.56 -7.24 -0.32
N LEU A 225 18.78 -6.65 -1.25
CA LEU A 225 17.42 -7.13 -1.55
C LEU A 225 17.38 -8.55 -2.10
N LEU A 226 18.47 -9.02 -2.72
CA LEU A 226 18.55 -10.36 -3.29
C LEU A 226 19.32 -11.34 -2.39
N HIS A 227 19.93 -10.88 -1.30
CA HIS A 227 20.80 -11.72 -0.46
C HIS A 227 20.10 -12.92 0.16
N ASP A 228 18.84 -12.75 0.57
CA ASP A 228 18.07 -13.80 1.23
C ASP A 228 17.31 -14.70 0.24
N ASP A 229 17.65 -14.63 -1.05
CA ASP A 229 17.02 -15.37 -2.16
C ASP A 229 15.47 -15.39 -2.07
N PRO A 230 14.82 -14.21 -2.14
CA PRO A 230 13.36 -14.13 -1.97
C PRO A 230 12.62 -14.92 -3.05
N ASP A 231 11.45 -15.47 -2.72
CA ASP A 231 10.62 -16.21 -3.69
C ASP A 231 10.16 -15.35 -4.87
N VAL A 232 9.87 -14.07 -4.56
CA VAL A 232 9.32 -13.08 -5.48
C VAL A 232 9.93 -11.70 -5.22
N LEU A 233 10.47 -11.08 -6.27
CA LEU A 233 10.81 -9.67 -6.31
C LEU A 233 9.62 -8.86 -6.84
N VAL A 234 9.18 -7.83 -6.11
CA VAL A 234 8.21 -6.85 -6.59
C VAL A 234 8.94 -5.55 -6.96
N GLU A 235 9.04 -5.28 -8.26
CA GLU A 235 9.80 -4.15 -8.82
C GLU A 235 8.85 -2.98 -9.20
N LEU A 236 9.06 -1.84 -8.55
CA LEU A 236 8.26 -0.61 -8.71
C LEU A 236 9.14 0.64 -8.88
N ILE A 237 10.37 0.45 -9.36
CA ILE A 237 11.36 1.50 -9.57
C ILE A 237 11.04 2.23 -10.88
N GLY A 238 11.03 3.56 -10.85
CA GLY A 238 10.88 4.37 -12.07
C GLY A 238 12.11 4.31 -12.98
N GLY A 239 11.91 4.51 -14.29
CA GLY A 239 12.99 4.46 -15.29
C GLY A 239 13.43 3.03 -15.62
N THR A 240 14.53 2.87 -16.37
CA THR A 240 14.93 1.55 -16.91
C THR A 240 16.29 1.07 -16.44
N THR A 241 17.06 1.87 -15.71
CA THR A 241 18.46 1.55 -15.39
C THR A 241 18.58 0.59 -14.21
N VAL A 242 18.34 1.09 -13.00
CA VAL A 242 18.43 0.31 -11.76
C VAL A 242 17.42 -0.85 -11.79
N ALA A 243 16.21 -0.57 -12.25
CA ALA A 243 15.13 -1.55 -12.41
C ALA A 243 15.59 -2.75 -13.24
N ARG A 244 16.24 -2.51 -14.40
CA ARG A 244 16.75 -3.58 -15.25
C ARG A 244 17.79 -4.43 -14.55
N THR A 245 18.80 -3.80 -13.95
CA THR A 245 19.90 -4.51 -13.28
C THR A 245 19.36 -5.42 -12.20
N LEU A 246 18.41 -4.93 -11.39
CA LEU A 246 17.78 -5.69 -10.32
C LEU A 246 16.95 -6.87 -10.86
N VAL A 247 16.11 -6.64 -11.88
CA VAL A 247 15.29 -7.70 -12.50
C VAL A 247 16.16 -8.77 -13.13
N GLU A 248 17.19 -8.41 -13.90
CA GLU A 248 18.08 -9.38 -14.54
C GLU A 248 18.85 -10.21 -13.50
N ARG A 249 19.33 -9.60 -12.41
CA ARG A 249 20.00 -10.32 -11.32
C ARG A 249 19.05 -11.27 -10.59
N ALA A 250 17.84 -10.83 -10.28
CA ALA A 250 16.83 -11.66 -9.63
C ALA A 250 16.49 -12.88 -10.50
N LEU A 251 16.19 -12.65 -11.78
CA LEU A 251 15.91 -13.74 -12.72
C LEU A 251 17.09 -14.69 -12.85
N GLY A 252 18.32 -14.18 -12.91
CA GLY A 252 19.55 -15.00 -12.96
C GLY A 252 19.74 -15.93 -11.76
N ARG A 253 19.10 -15.64 -10.63
CA ARG A 253 19.07 -16.49 -9.42
C ARG A 253 17.84 -17.39 -9.32
N GLY A 254 16.94 -17.37 -10.30
CA GLY A 254 15.68 -18.11 -10.24
C GLY A 254 14.61 -17.46 -9.36
N ILE A 255 14.72 -16.16 -9.10
CA ILE A 255 13.72 -15.39 -8.36
C ILE A 255 12.62 -14.93 -9.33
N ARG A 256 11.35 -15.11 -8.96
CA ARG A 256 10.20 -14.66 -9.76
C ARG A 256 10.07 -13.15 -9.66
N VAL A 257 9.56 -12.50 -10.70
CA VAL A 257 9.44 -11.03 -10.72
C VAL A 257 8.00 -10.60 -10.97
N VAL A 258 7.51 -9.65 -10.20
CA VAL A 258 6.30 -8.87 -10.46
C VAL A 258 6.71 -7.42 -10.71
N THR A 259 6.31 -6.81 -11.81
CA THR A 259 6.69 -5.41 -12.13
C THR A 259 5.52 -4.59 -12.69
N ALA A 260 5.51 -3.29 -12.41
CA ALA A 260 4.61 -2.32 -13.05
C ALA A 260 5.33 -1.43 -14.09
N ASN A 261 6.59 -1.74 -14.41
CA ASN A 261 7.45 -0.86 -15.19
C ASN A 261 7.27 -1.03 -16.71
N LYS A 262 6.27 -0.32 -17.25
CA LYS A 262 5.96 -0.30 -18.69
C LYS A 262 7.14 0.07 -19.58
N ALA A 263 7.99 1.02 -19.16
CA ALA A 263 9.09 1.51 -19.96
C ALA A 263 10.19 0.45 -20.08
N LEU A 264 10.50 -0.23 -18.96
CA LEU A 264 11.42 -1.36 -18.93
C LEU A 264 10.92 -2.51 -19.80
N LEU A 265 9.65 -2.88 -19.68
CA LEU A 265 9.07 -3.98 -20.46
C LEU A 265 9.00 -3.66 -21.96
N ALA A 266 8.57 -2.46 -22.33
CA ALA A 266 8.47 -2.09 -23.75
C ALA A 266 9.84 -2.05 -24.45
N THR A 267 10.89 -1.63 -23.74
CA THR A 267 12.22 -1.45 -24.33
C THR A 267 13.16 -2.65 -24.14
N ARG A 268 13.02 -3.41 -23.04
CA ARG A 268 13.92 -4.52 -22.66
C ARG A 268 13.18 -5.83 -22.39
N GLY A 269 11.85 -5.88 -22.58
CA GLY A 269 11.04 -7.05 -22.24
C GLY A 269 11.51 -8.34 -22.94
N ASN A 270 11.98 -8.26 -24.19
CA ASN A 270 12.48 -9.43 -24.91
C ASN A 270 13.64 -10.13 -24.17
N GLU A 271 14.58 -9.35 -23.62
CA GLU A 271 15.72 -9.85 -22.85
C GLU A 271 15.27 -10.42 -21.50
N ILE A 272 14.39 -9.69 -20.80
CA ILE A 272 13.83 -10.06 -19.49
C ILE A 272 13.05 -11.38 -19.58
N PHE A 273 12.14 -11.52 -20.54
CA PHE A 273 11.36 -12.75 -20.70
C PHE A 273 12.21 -13.92 -21.20
N ALA A 274 13.28 -13.67 -21.97
CA ALA A 274 14.23 -14.71 -22.33
C ALA A 274 15.02 -15.22 -21.11
N ALA A 275 15.49 -14.32 -20.25
CA ALA A 275 16.17 -14.67 -18.99
C ALA A 275 15.25 -15.48 -18.06
N ALA A 276 14.01 -15.04 -17.89
CA ALA A 276 13.01 -15.75 -17.09
C ALA A 276 12.74 -17.17 -17.60
N ARG A 277 12.57 -17.33 -18.92
CA ARG A 277 12.41 -18.66 -19.55
C ARG A 277 13.65 -19.54 -19.37
N GLY A 278 14.85 -18.97 -19.48
CA GLY A 278 16.10 -19.71 -19.28
C GLY A 278 16.25 -20.32 -17.88
N GLN A 279 15.60 -19.72 -16.88
CA GLN A 279 15.63 -20.15 -15.48
C GLN A 279 14.35 -20.87 -15.05
N GLY A 280 13.36 -21.01 -15.95
CA GLY A 280 12.08 -21.66 -15.63
C GLY A 280 11.18 -20.86 -14.68
N VAL A 281 11.36 -19.54 -14.61
CA VAL A 281 10.61 -18.64 -13.72
C VAL A 281 9.68 -17.70 -14.47
N MET A 282 8.75 -17.07 -13.75
CA MET A 282 7.75 -16.17 -14.32
C MET A 282 8.08 -14.71 -14.05
N VAL A 283 7.75 -13.86 -15.03
CA VAL A 283 7.61 -12.41 -14.88
C VAL A 283 6.13 -12.04 -15.06
N ALA A 284 5.50 -11.50 -14.02
CA ALA A 284 4.13 -11.00 -14.04
C ALA A 284 4.11 -9.46 -14.07
N PHE A 285 3.18 -8.88 -14.83
CA PHE A 285 3.22 -7.45 -15.14
C PHE A 285 1.86 -6.82 -15.47
N GLU A 286 0.79 -7.29 -14.84
CA GLU A 286 -0.57 -6.77 -15.05
C GLU A 286 -0.62 -5.24 -14.83
N ALA A 287 -0.04 -4.76 -13.72
CA ALA A 287 -0.06 -3.35 -13.34
C ALA A 287 0.71 -2.41 -14.31
N ALA A 288 1.50 -2.95 -15.24
CA ALA A 288 2.23 -2.14 -16.21
C ALA A 288 1.30 -1.48 -17.24
N VAL A 289 0.10 -2.06 -17.47
CA VAL A 289 -0.84 -1.60 -18.49
C VAL A 289 -2.24 -1.48 -17.90
N ALA A 290 -2.91 -0.38 -18.18
CA ALA A 290 -4.30 -0.12 -17.76
C ALA A 290 -4.56 -0.17 -16.23
N GLY A 291 -3.51 -0.13 -15.41
CA GLY A 291 -3.61 0.03 -13.95
C GLY A 291 -4.37 -1.11 -13.29
N GLY A 292 -5.59 -0.83 -12.82
CA GLY A 292 -6.46 -1.83 -12.18
C GLY A 292 -7.34 -2.64 -13.14
N ILE A 293 -7.29 -2.37 -14.45
CA ILE A 293 -8.08 -3.09 -15.46
C ILE A 293 -7.30 -4.36 -15.86
N PRO A 294 -7.87 -5.58 -15.70
CA PRO A 294 -7.17 -6.84 -15.94
C PRO A 294 -7.06 -7.15 -17.46
N ILE A 295 -6.24 -6.40 -18.18
CA ILE A 295 -6.09 -6.53 -19.64
C ILE A 295 -5.06 -7.59 -20.04
N ILE A 296 -3.95 -7.72 -19.32
CA ILE A 296 -2.89 -8.67 -19.67
C ILE A 296 -3.40 -10.10 -19.48
N LYS A 297 -4.04 -10.38 -18.34
CA LYS A 297 -4.69 -11.66 -18.07
C LYS A 297 -5.81 -11.96 -19.08
N ALA A 298 -6.66 -10.99 -19.39
CA ALA A 298 -7.75 -11.19 -20.36
C ALA A 298 -7.21 -11.60 -21.74
N LEU A 299 -6.16 -10.92 -22.22
CA LEU A 299 -5.54 -11.24 -23.51
C LEU A 299 -4.81 -12.59 -23.50
N ARG A 300 -4.05 -12.89 -22.44
CA ARG A 300 -3.22 -14.11 -22.37
C ARG A 300 -4.02 -15.38 -22.10
N GLU A 301 -5.04 -15.29 -21.24
CA GLU A 301 -5.77 -16.47 -20.75
C GLU A 301 -7.22 -16.49 -21.25
N GLY A 302 -7.90 -15.35 -21.21
CA GLY A 302 -9.32 -15.27 -21.60
C GLY A 302 -9.55 -15.37 -23.10
N LEU A 303 -8.64 -14.83 -23.90
CA LEU A 303 -8.77 -14.75 -25.36
C LEU A 303 -7.81 -15.68 -26.12
N THR A 304 -7.17 -16.63 -25.44
CA THR A 304 -6.12 -17.50 -26.02
C THR A 304 -6.56 -18.28 -27.27
N ALA A 305 -7.85 -18.63 -27.37
CA ALA A 305 -8.41 -19.36 -28.51
C ALA A 305 -8.86 -18.44 -29.67
N ASN A 306 -8.82 -17.12 -29.49
CA ASN A 306 -9.28 -16.15 -30.46
C ASN A 306 -8.11 -15.62 -31.30
N ARG A 307 -8.42 -15.17 -32.51
CA ARG A 307 -7.49 -14.40 -33.34
C ARG A 307 -7.81 -12.92 -33.20
N ILE A 308 -6.95 -12.18 -32.54
CA ILE A 308 -7.10 -10.73 -32.39
C ILE A 308 -6.67 -10.07 -33.70
N GLU A 309 -7.56 -9.26 -34.30
CA GLU A 309 -7.29 -8.52 -35.53
C GLU A 309 -6.81 -7.09 -35.26
N TRP A 310 -7.36 -6.44 -34.23
CA TRP A 310 -6.99 -5.08 -33.83
C TRP A 310 -7.31 -4.85 -32.35
N ILE A 311 -6.59 -3.91 -31.75
CA ILE A 311 -6.85 -3.39 -30.40
C ILE A 311 -6.69 -1.88 -30.44
N ALA A 312 -7.63 -1.17 -29.83
CA ALA A 312 -7.56 0.26 -29.61
C ALA A 312 -8.16 0.60 -28.25
N GLY A 313 -7.67 1.66 -27.61
CA GLY A 313 -8.23 2.09 -26.34
C GLY A 313 -7.45 3.23 -25.71
N ILE A 314 -8.15 4.00 -24.88
CA ILE A 314 -7.53 5.09 -24.14
C ILE A 314 -6.77 4.49 -22.95
N ILE A 315 -5.44 4.50 -23.05
CA ILE A 315 -4.55 3.86 -22.07
C ILE A 315 -3.68 4.86 -21.29
N ASN A 316 -3.90 6.17 -21.47
CA ASN A 316 -3.23 7.23 -20.72
C ASN A 316 -4.25 8.16 -20.03
N GLY A 317 -4.19 8.22 -18.69
CA GLY A 317 -5.13 8.99 -17.88
C GLY A 317 -4.95 10.51 -18.00
N THR A 318 -3.70 10.97 -17.94
CA THR A 318 -3.33 12.39 -17.97
C THR A 318 -3.82 13.08 -19.25
N SER A 319 -3.45 12.54 -20.41
CA SER A 319 -3.89 13.06 -21.71
C SER A 319 -5.40 13.00 -21.89
N ASN A 320 -6.05 11.92 -21.45
CA ASN A 320 -7.50 11.79 -21.52
C ASN A 320 -8.22 12.83 -20.65
N PHE A 321 -7.69 13.11 -19.46
CA PHE A 321 -8.17 14.17 -18.59
C PHE A 321 -8.04 15.53 -19.28
N ILE A 322 -6.85 15.86 -19.79
CA ILE A 322 -6.58 17.13 -20.47
C ILE A 322 -7.54 17.33 -21.66
N LEU A 323 -7.68 16.34 -22.54
CA LEU A 323 -8.59 16.42 -23.70
C LEU A 323 -10.06 16.57 -23.28
N SER A 324 -10.46 15.92 -22.19
CA SER A 324 -11.83 16.01 -21.68
C SER A 324 -12.12 17.39 -21.08
N GLU A 325 -11.15 17.97 -20.36
CA GLU A 325 -11.25 19.30 -19.76
C GLU A 325 -11.17 20.43 -20.79
N MET A 326 -10.28 20.32 -21.78
CA MET A 326 -10.22 21.26 -22.91
C MET A 326 -11.58 21.36 -23.60
N ARG A 327 -12.25 20.22 -23.80
CA ARG A 327 -13.62 20.18 -24.33
C ARG A 327 -14.63 20.81 -23.37
N ALA A 328 -14.67 20.35 -22.13
CA ALA A 328 -15.71 20.77 -21.17
C ALA A 328 -15.68 22.28 -20.90
N LYS A 329 -14.49 22.88 -20.89
CA LYS A 329 -14.28 24.29 -20.55
C LYS A 329 -13.99 25.19 -21.76
N GLY A 330 -13.74 24.61 -22.94
CA GLY A 330 -13.25 25.35 -24.11
C GLY A 330 -11.89 26.04 -23.89
N SER A 331 -11.11 25.58 -22.91
CA SER A 331 -9.84 26.20 -22.50
C SER A 331 -8.66 25.74 -23.37
N SER A 332 -7.57 26.51 -23.35
CA SER A 332 -6.34 26.15 -24.06
C SER A 332 -5.66 24.93 -23.44
N PHE A 333 -4.83 24.23 -24.22
CA PHE A 333 -4.02 23.11 -23.73
C PHE A 333 -3.15 23.52 -22.53
N GLU A 334 -2.50 24.69 -22.60
CA GLU A 334 -1.60 25.18 -21.54
C GLU A 334 -2.34 25.44 -20.22
N ASP A 335 -3.53 26.03 -20.27
CA ASP A 335 -4.32 26.32 -19.08
C ASP A 335 -4.80 25.03 -18.40
N VAL A 336 -5.25 24.07 -19.21
CA VAL A 336 -5.70 22.77 -18.72
C VAL A 336 -4.53 21.95 -18.19
N LEU A 337 -3.35 22.02 -18.81
CA LEU A 337 -2.16 21.34 -18.31
C LEU A 337 -1.74 21.88 -16.94
N LYS A 338 -1.72 23.21 -16.76
CA LYS A 338 -1.44 23.84 -15.45
C LYS A 338 -2.44 23.39 -14.40
N GLU A 339 -3.71 23.29 -14.76
CA GLU A 339 -4.75 22.80 -13.86
C GLU A 339 -4.58 21.31 -13.53
N ALA A 340 -4.26 20.47 -14.51
CA ALA A 340 -3.96 19.06 -14.30
C ALA A 340 -2.77 18.88 -13.35
N GLN A 341 -1.71 19.69 -13.48
CA GLN A 341 -0.57 19.69 -12.56
C GLN A 341 -0.98 20.16 -11.15
N ARG A 342 -1.79 21.22 -11.04
CA ARG A 342 -2.29 21.73 -9.75
C ARG A 342 -3.12 20.69 -9.00
N LEU A 343 -3.93 19.93 -9.73
CA LEU A 343 -4.79 18.87 -9.21
C LEU A 343 -4.07 17.54 -8.99
N GLY A 344 -2.82 17.41 -9.48
CA GLY A 344 -2.03 16.17 -9.36
C GLY A 344 -2.39 15.09 -10.40
N TYR A 345 -3.13 15.43 -11.45
CA TYR A 345 -3.36 14.54 -12.60
C TYR A 345 -2.17 14.47 -13.56
N ALA A 346 -1.30 15.48 -13.56
CA ALA A 346 -0.07 15.52 -14.37
C ALA A 346 1.15 15.79 -13.48
N GLU A 347 2.29 15.19 -13.83
CA GLU A 347 3.56 15.42 -13.13
C GLU A 347 4.18 16.78 -13.51
N ALA A 348 5.24 17.17 -12.79
CA ALA A 348 5.99 18.40 -13.08
C ALA A 348 6.61 18.37 -14.48
N ASP A 349 7.12 17.22 -14.90
CA ASP A 349 7.49 16.92 -16.29
C ASP A 349 6.47 15.92 -16.88
N PRO A 350 5.44 16.40 -17.59
CA PRO A 350 4.38 15.56 -18.15
C PRO A 350 4.74 15.00 -19.53
N THR A 351 5.97 15.17 -20.01
CA THR A 351 6.37 14.87 -21.40
C THR A 351 5.98 13.46 -21.84
N PHE A 352 6.19 12.46 -20.98
CA PHE A 352 5.83 11.07 -21.30
C PHE A 352 4.35 10.87 -21.59
N ASP A 353 3.48 11.61 -20.93
CA ASP A 353 2.03 11.50 -21.10
C ASP A 353 1.54 12.29 -22.31
N ILE A 354 1.98 13.55 -22.44
CA ILE A 354 1.44 14.47 -23.45
C ILE A 354 2.04 14.28 -24.83
N GLU A 355 3.22 13.67 -24.95
CA GLU A 355 3.85 13.29 -26.23
C GLU A 355 3.52 11.84 -26.65
N GLY A 356 2.67 11.13 -25.89
CA GLY A 356 2.18 9.80 -26.23
C GLY A 356 3.17 8.65 -25.95
N ILE A 357 4.30 8.92 -25.31
CA ILE A 357 5.34 7.91 -25.03
C ILE A 357 4.82 6.84 -24.04
N ASP A 358 4.08 7.24 -23.01
CA ASP A 358 3.45 6.32 -22.06
C ASP A 358 2.45 5.38 -22.76
N ALA A 359 1.61 5.92 -23.65
CA ALA A 359 0.67 5.15 -24.43
C ALA A 359 1.41 4.16 -25.35
N ALA A 360 2.49 4.60 -26.00
CA ALA A 360 3.30 3.75 -26.87
C ALA A 360 4.00 2.61 -26.12
N HIS A 361 4.49 2.84 -24.89
CA HIS A 361 5.03 1.76 -24.05
C HIS A 361 3.96 0.70 -23.77
N LYS A 362 2.77 1.13 -23.34
CA LYS A 362 1.63 0.24 -23.03
C LYS A 362 1.14 -0.51 -24.28
N LEU A 363 1.02 0.18 -25.40
CA LEU A 363 0.60 -0.39 -26.67
C LEU A 363 1.60 -1.45 -27.17
N SER A 364 2.90 -1.20 -27.01
CA SER A 364 3.95 -2.17 -27.36
C SER A 364 3.78 -3.49 -26.58
N ILE A 365 3.46 -3.39 -25.28
CA ILE A 365 3.22 -4.55 -24.42
C ILE A 365 1.96 -5.30 -24.85
N ILE A 366 0.85 -4.57 -25.06
CA ILE A 366 -0.41 -5.16 -25.50
C ILE A 366 -0.24 -5.83 -26.87
N ALA A 367 0.42 -5.18 -27.84
CA ALA A 367 0.62 -5.70 -29.18
C ALA A 367 1.43 -7.01 -29.16
N ALA A 368 2.51 -7.05 -28.39
CA ALA A 368 3.33 -8.25 -28.24
C ALA A 368 2.50 -9.46 -27.76
N ILE A 369 1.65 -9.26 -26.75
CA ILE A 369 0.80 -10.32 -26.21
C ILE A 369 -0.29 -10.73 -27.21
N SER A 370 -0.94 -9.74 -27.81
CA SER A 370 -2.17 -9.95 -28.58
C SER A 370 -1.92 -10.59 -29.93
N PHE A 371 -0.78 -10.26 -30.54
CA PHE A 371 -0.39 -10.75 -31.86
C PHE A 371 0.70 -11.82 -31.79
N GLY A 372 1.18 -12.17 -30.58
CA GLY A 372 2.23 -13.17 -30.40
C GLY A 372 3.58 -12.76 -30.99
N ILE A 373 3.91 -11.48 -30.95
CA ILE A 373 5.14 -10.91 -31.51
C ILE A 373 6.10 -10.44 -30.40
N PRO A 374 7.41 -10.26 -30.69
CA PRO A 374 8.32 -9.63 -29.75
C PRO A 374 7.91 -8.18 -29.41
N MET A 375 8.42 -7.65 -28.29
CA MET A 375 8.31 -6.22 -27.98
C MET A 375 9.06 -5.41 -29.05
N GLN A 376 8.39 -4.45 -29.68
CA GLN A 376 8.93 -3.64 -30.79
C GLN A 376 8.67 -2.15 -30.58
N PHE A 377 9.02 -1.60 -29.41
CA PHE A 377 8.76 -0.19 -29.09
C PHE A 377 9.34 0.81 -30.10
N SER A 378 10.49 0.51 -30.72
CA SER A 378 11.08 1.36 -31.77
C SER A 378 10.24 1.50 -33.03
N HIS A 379 9.22 0.65 -33.22
CA HIS A 379 8.27 0.70 -34.33
C HIS A 379 6.96 1.39 -33.95
N ALA A 380 6.77 1.76 -32.67
CA ALA A 380 5.58 2.47 -32.22
C ALA A 380 5.65 3.91 -32.73
N TYR A 381 4.68 4.29 -33.56
CA TYR A 381 4.48 5.68 -33.92
C TYR A 381 3.94 6.45 -32.71
N THR A 382 4.52 7.62 -32.42
CA THR A 382 4.11 8.48 -31.30
C THR A 382 3.75 9.86 -31.80
N GLU A 383 2.51 10.26 -31.52
CA GLU A 383 2.06 11.64 -31.69
C GLU A 383 1.32 12.07 -30.42
N GLY A 384 1.75 13.21 -29.88
CA GLY A 384 1.20 13.78 -28.67
C GLY A 384 -0.08 14.59 -28.89
N ILE A 385 -0.53 15.20 -27.79
CA ILE A 385 -1.67 16.11 -27.75
C ILE A 385 -1.26 17.59 -27.69
N THR A 386 0.05 17.87 -27.63
CA THR A 386 0.61 19.22 -27.40
C THR A 386 0.33 20.21 -28.52
N LYS A 387 0.10 19.72 -29.75
CA LYS A 387 -0.25 20.56 -30.91
C LYS A 387 -1.74 20.88 -31.02
N LEU A 388 -2.58 20.25 -30.19
CA LEU A 388 -4.03 20.46 -30.26
C LEU A 388 -4.43 21.79 -29.65
N THR A 389 -5.30 22.49 -30.35
CA THR A 389 -5.85 23.78 -29.94
C THR A 389 -7.32 23.64 -29.51
N ALA A 390 -7.84 24.66 -28.81
CA ALA A 390 -9.26 24.73 -28.50
C ALA A 390 -10.14 24.77 -29.77
N ALA A 391 -9.61 25.33 -30.87
CA ALA A 391 -10.31 25.36 -32.15
C ALA A 391 -10.47 23.94 -32.74
N ASP A 392 -9.43 23.11 -32.64
CA ASP A 392 -9.50 21.71 -33.12
C ASP A 392 -10.57 20.92 -32.37
N ILE A 393 -10.65 21.09 -31.05
CA ILE A 393 -11.66 20.45 -30.20
C ILE A 393 -13.07 20.92 -30.59
N LYS A 394 -13.24 22.23 -30.82
CA LYS A 394 -14.52 22.82 -31.22
C LYS A 394 -14.96 22.30 -32.59
N TYR A 395 -14.08 22.30 -33.58
CA TYR A 395 -14.41 21.80 -34.92
C TYR A 395 -14.71 20.31 -34.91
N ALA A 396 -13.98 19.51 -34.13
CA ALA A 396 -14.30 18.10 -33.96
C ALA A 396 -15.73 17.92 -33.40
N GLU A 397 -16.16 18.73 -32.44
CA GLU A 397 -17.51 18.67 -31.87
C GLU A 397 -18.59 19.12 -32.87
N GLU A 398 -18.36 20.19 -33.64
CA GLU A 398 -19.26 20.62 -34.73
C GLU A 398 -19.44 19.53 -35.80
N LEU A 399 -18.41 18.71 -36.04
CA LEU A 399 -18.45 17.56 -36.93
C LEU A 399 -19.02 16.28 -36.28
N GLY A 400 -19.41 16.33 -35.01
CA GLY A 400 -19.97 15.19 -34.27
C GLY A 400 -18.94 14.20 -33.71
N TYR A 401 -17.66 14.57 -33.70
CA TYR A 401 -16.54 13.75 -33.22
C TYR A 401 -15.99 14.20 -31.86
N ARG A 402 -15.06 13.40 -31.33
CA ARG A 402 -14.28 13.71 -30.14
C ARG A 402 -12.82 13.39 -30.41
N ILE A 403 -11.92 14.23 -29.90
CA ILE A 403 -10.47 13.98 -29.98
C ILE A 403 -10.06 13.17 -28.75
N LYS A 404 -9.33 12.07 -28.99
CA LYS A 404 -8.75 11.17 -27.98
C LYS A 404 -7.38 10.71 -28.43
N LEU A 405 -6.47 10.55 -27.48
CA LEU A 405 -5.21 9.85 -27.69
C LEU A 405 -5.50 8.35 -27.59
N LEU A 406 -5.41 7.65 -28.73
CA LEU A 406 -5.79 6.24 -28.88
C LEU A 406 -4.58 5.32 -28.97
#